data_AF-A0A504JII5-F1
#
_entry.id   AF-A0A504JII5-F1
#
_cell.length_a   1.000
_cell.length_b   1.000
_cell.length_c   1.000
_cell.angle_alpha   90.00
_cell.angle_beta   90.00
_cell.angle_gamma   90.00
#
_symmetry.space_group_name_H-M   'P 1'
#
loop_
_entity.id
_entity.type
_entity.pdbx_description
1 polymer ?
#
loop_
_entity_poly.entity_id
_entity_poly.type
_entity_poly.pdbx_seq_one_letter_code
_entity_poly.pdbx_strand_id
1 'polypeptide(L)'
;MEKSKVYQIIKGIILISPFILLVVAIYQNKNNIYWTPPVFEIIALGLLIFSNLYLLIEWMIMRSKKEIKKVNTNFFLIALCTLAFLAIVYFYDLWR
;
A
#
# COMPACT_ATOMS: atom_id res chain seq x y z
N MET A 1 16.00 -1.45 20.99
CA MET A 1 16.51 -1.56 19.61
C MET A 1 16.17 -0.28 18.89
N GLU A 2 17.14 0.62 18.72
CA GLU A 2 17.01 1.69 17.73
C GLU A 2 16.79 1.02 16.37
N LYS A 3 15.58 1.17 15.81
CA LYS A 3 15.35 0.68 14.45
C LYS A 3 16.23 1.55 13.55
N SER A 4 17.20 0.92 12.88
CA SER A 4 18.09 1.59 11.91
C SER A 4 17.28 2.49 10.98
N LYS A 5 17.76 3.70 10.68
CA LYS A 5 17.11 4.64 9.73
C LYS A 5 16.76 3.95 8.41
N VAL A 6 17.57 2.97 8.00
CA VAL A 6 17.36 2.13 6.81
C VAL A 6 16.04 1.36 6.87
N TYR A 7 15.67 0.81 8.03
CA TYR A 7 14.42 0.09 8.21
C TYR A 7 13.19 0.98 8.01
N GLN A 8 13.25 2.22 8.50
CA GLN A 8 12.15 3.18 8.31
C GLN A 8 11.98 3.56 6.84
N ILE A 9 13.10 3.73 6.12
CA ILE A 9 13.09 4.01 4.68
C ILE A 9 12.47 2.84 3.91
N ILE A 10 12.90 1.60 4.17
CA ILE A 10 12.35 0.40 3.51
C ILE A 10 10.83 0.30 3.77
N LYS A 11 10.40 0.51 5.01
CA LYS A 11 8.97 0.52 5.37
C LYS A 11 8.19 1.57 4.56
N GLY A 12 8.74 2.77 4.43
CA GLY A 12 8.14 3.84 3.63
C GLY A 12 8.02 3.46 2.15
N ILE A 13 9.06 2.85 1.57
CA ILE A 13 9.06 2.39 0.17
C ILE A 13 7.97 1.33 -0.04
N ILE A 14 7.88 0.33 0.85
CA ILE A 14 6.85 -0.71 0.78
C ILE A 14 5.46 -0.08 0.76
N LEU A 15 5.18 0.85 1.68
CA LEU A 15 3.89 1.55 1.79
C LEU A 15 3.51 2.36 0.54
N ILE A 16 4.47 3.02 -0.11
CA ILE A 16 4.22 3.92 -1.23
C ILE A 16 4.18 3.17 -2.57
N SER A 17 4.89 2.04 -2.68
CA SER A 17 5.02 1.25 -3.90
C SER A 17 3.70 0.88 -4.62
N PRO A 18 2.60 0.52 -3.93
CA PRO A 18 1.33 0.17 -4.60
C PRO A 18 0.76 1.38 -5.34
N PHE A 19 0.88 2.58 -4.76
CA PHE A 19 0.31 3.81 -5.31
C PHE A 19 1.07 4.30 -6.53
N ILE A 20 2.39 4.11 -6.59
CA ILE A 20 3.19 4.47 -7.77
C ILE A 20 2.70 3.68 -8.99
N LEU A 21 2.54 2.37 -8.85
CA LEU A 21 2.05 1.53 -9.94
C LEU A 21 0.62 1.89 -10.34
N LEU A 22 -0.21 2.25 -9.37
CA LEU A 22 -1.59 2.64 -9.64
C LEU A 22 -1.66 3.97 -10.42
N VAL A 23 -0.79 4.94 -10.12
CA VAL A 23 -0.66 6.18 -10.91
C VAL A 23 -0.20 5.89 -12.34
N VAL A 24 0.75 4.95 -12.52
CA VAL A 24 1.18 4.52 -13.86
C VAL A 24 0.03 3.87 -14.63
N ALA A 25 -0.75 3.01 -13.98
CA ALA A 25 -1.92 2.38 -14.57
C ALA A 25 -2.96 3.41 -15.04
N ILE A 26 -3.28 4.40 -14.19
CA ILE A 26 -4.18 5.52 -14.54
C ILE A 26 -3.68 6.30 -15.76
N TYR A 27 -2.39 6.63 -15.79
CA TYR A 27 -1.80 7.39 -16.89
C TYR A 27 -1.84 6.61 -18.21
N GLN A 28 -1.62 5.30 -18.17
CA GLN A 28 -1.68 4.44 -19.35
C GLN A 28 -3.11 4.23 -19.85
N ASN A 29 -4.08 4.09 -18.94
CA ASN A 29 -5.50 3.99 -19.30
C ASN A 29 -5.95 5.25 -20.06
N LYS A 30 -5.57 6.45 -19.57
CA LYS A 30 -5.83 7.72 -20.26
C LYS A 30 -5.23 7.81 -21.68
N ASN A 31 -4.11 7.11 -21.93
CA ASN A 31 -3.42 7.10 -23.21
C ASN A 31 -3.82 5.93 -24.13
N ASN A 32 -4.84 5.15 -23.77
CA ASN A 32 -5.44 4.11 -24.60
C ASN A 32 -4.44 3.03 -25.08
N ILE A 33 -3.44 2.71 -24.26
CA ILE A 33 -2.51 1.61 -24.55
C ILE A 33 -3.17 0.30 -24.07
N TYR A 34 -4.03 -0.28 -24.93
CA TYR A 34 -5.01 -1.34 -24.61
C TYR A 34 -4.50 -2.63 -23.95
N TRP A 35 -3.20 -2.86 -23.79
CA TRP A 35 -2.65 -4.15 -23.31
C TRP A 35 -1.94 -4.09 -21.96
N THR A 36 -1.60 -2.90 -21.47
CA THR A 36 -0.81 -2.70 -20.24
C THR A 36 -1.59 -2.34 -18.95
N PRO A 37 -2.81 -1.76 -18.97
CA PRO A 37 -3.54 -1.38 -17.75
C PRO A 37 -3.76 -2.54 -16.76
N PRO A 38 -4.24 -3.73 -17.18
CA PRO A 38 -4.64 -4.75 -16.22
C PRO A 38 -3.43 -5.35 -15.46
N VAL A 39 -2.24 -5.38 -16.08
CA VAL A 39 -1.04 -5.92 -15.43
C VAL A 39 -0.58 -5.01 -14.30
N PHE A 40 -0.48 -3.69 -14.54
CA PHE A 40 -0.04 -2.75 -13.50
C PHE A 40 -1.03 -2.64 -12.35
N GLU A 41 -2.33 -2.76 -12.62
CA GLU A 41 -3.36 -2.80 -11.58
C GLU A 41 -3.26 -4.05 -10.71
N ILE A 42 -3.07 -5.23 -11.32
CA ILE A 42 -2.87 -6.49 -10.59
C ILE A 42 -1.61 -6.41 -9.73
N ILE A 43 -0.51 -5.86 -10.27
CA ILE A 43 0.73 -5.69 -9.48
C ILE A 43 0.51 -4.68 -8.35
N ALA A 44 -0.19 -3.57 -8.59
CA ALA A 44 -0.53 -2.59 -7.55
C ALA A 44 -1.37 -3.22 -6.44
N LEU A 45 -2.37 -4.04 -6.78
CA LEU A 45 -3.17 -4.80 -5.82
C LEU A 45 -2.33 -5.80 -5.03
N GLY A 46 -1.45 -6.53 -5.70
CA GLY A 46 -0.50 -7.44 -5.06
C GLY A 46 0.40 -6.73 -4.06
N LEU A 47 0.99 -5.59 -4.43
CA LEU A 47 1.81 -4.78 -3.54
C LEU A 47 1.01 -4.20 -2.38
N LEU A 48 -0.25 -3.82 -2.59
CA LEU A 48 -1.13 -3.37 -1.50
C LEU A 48 -1.35 -4.49 -0.48
N ILE A 49 -1.64 -5.70 -0.95
CA ILE A 49 -1.81 -6.88 -0.09
C ILE A 49 -0.53 -7.15 0.70
N PHE A 50 0.64 -7.17 0.04
CA PHE A 50 1.93 -7.36 0.71
C PHE A 50 2.22 -6.26 1.75
N SER A 51 1.90 -5.00 1.44
CA SER A 51 2.10 -3.87 2.35
C SER A 51 1.19 -3.97 3.58
N ASN A 52 -0.07 -4.34 3.39
CA ASN A 52 -1.01 -4.55 4.48
C ASN A 52 -0.62 -5.75 5.35
N LEU A 53 -0.21 -6.87 4.74
CA LEU A 53 0.31 -8.03 5.48
C LEU A 53 1.54 -7.66 6.32
N TYR A 54 2.47 -6.89 5.77
CA TYR A 54 3.64 -6.40 6.50
C TYR A 54 3.25 -5.56 7.73
N LEU A 55 2.34 -4.59 7.55
CA LEU A 55 1.86 -3.76 8.66
C LEU A 55 1.11 -4.58 9.71
N LEU A 56 0.39 -5.61 9.29
CA LEU A 56 -0.38 -6.50 10.17
C LEU A 56 0.55 -7.39 11.01
N ILE A 57 1.61 -7.93 10.41
CA ILE A 57 2.68 -8.63 11.14
C ILE A 57 3.35 -7.69 12.14
N GLU A 58 3.69 -6.46 11.73
CA GLU A 58 4.31 -5.49 12.63
C GLU A 58 3.36 -5.09 13.77
N TRP A 59 2.06 -4.95 13.48
CA TRP A 59 1.01 -4.72 14.48
C TRP A 59 0.93 -5.87 15.49
N MET A 60 0.96 -7.13 15.05
CA MET A 60 0.98 -8.30 15.94
C MET A 60 2.22 -8.30 16.85
N ILE A 61 3.40 -7.99 16.30
CA ILE A 61 4.65 -7.91 17.08
C ILE A 61 4.57 -6.78 18.12
N MET A 62 4.07 -5.60 17.75
CA MET A 62 3.94 -4.46 18.66
C MET A 62 2.89 -4.71 19.76
N ARG A 63 1.81 -5.41 19.42
CA ARG A 63 0.78 -5.83 20.37
C ARG A 63 1.35 -6.79 21.41
N SER A 64 2.18 -7.75 20.98
CA SER A 64 2.90 -8.65 21.89
C SER A 64 3.82 -7.90 22.85
N LYS A 65 4.49 -6.84 22.36
CA LYS A 65 5.35 -5.96 23.17
C LYS A 65 4.61 -4.92 24.02
N LYS A 66 3.27 -4.93 24.03
CA LYS A 66 2.41 -3.95 24.73
C LYS A 66 2.68 -2.48 24.34
N GLU A 67 3.15 -2.22 23.12
CA GLU A 67 3.42 -0.86 22.61
C GLU A 67 2.14 -0.21 22.03
N ILE A 68 1.15 0.07 22.88
CA ILE A 68 -0.22 0.49 22.50
C ILE A 68 -0.24 1.66 21.51
N LYS A 69 0.63 2.67 21.69
CA LYS A 69 0.68 3.83 20.79
C LYS A 69 1.05 3.45 19.35
N LYS A 70 1.99 2.52 19.17
CA LYS A 70 2.43 2.07 17.83
C LYS A 70 1.44 1.10 17.19
N VAL A 71 0.75 0.30 18.01
CA VAL A 71 -0.37 -0.56 17.59
C VAL A 71 -1.46 0.28 16.91
N ASN A 72 -1.92 1.36 17.56
CA ASN A 72 -2.94 2.24 16.99
C ASN A 72 -2.45 2.93 15.71
N THR A 73 -1.19 3.37 15.65
CA THR A 73 -0.63 3.98 14.43
C THR A 73 -0.60 3.00 13.27
N ASN A 74 -0.12 1.77 13.46
CA ASN A 74 -0.10 0.77 12.40
C ASN A 74 -1.51 0.38 11.92
N PHE A 75 -2.47 0.26 12.84
CA PHE A 75 -3.87 0.00 12.49
C PHE A 75 -4.45 1.15 11.64
N PHE A 76 -4.21 2.40 12.05
CA PHE A 76 -4.65 3.58 11.30
C PHE A 76 -4.01 3.63 9.91
N LEU A 77 -2.71 3.31 9.80
CA LEU A 77 -2.01 3.26 8.50
C LEU A 77 -2.59 2.20 7.55
N ILE A 78 -2.96 1.01 8.06
CA ILE A 78 -3.62 -0.04 7.25
C ILE A 78 -4.98 0.46 6.73
N ALA A 79 -5.79 1.04 7.61
CA ALA A 79 -7.11 1.55 7.24
C ALA A 79 -6.99 2.67 6.21
N LEU A 80 -6.08 3.62 6.43
CA LEU A 80 -5.85 4.75 5.53
C LEU A 80 -5.34 4.30 4.15
N CYS A 81 -4.39 3.36 4.10
CA CYS A 81 -3.88 2.83 2.82
C CYS A 81 -4.98 2.13 2.03
N THR A 82 -5.78 1.29 2.71
CA THR A 82 -6.88 0.56 2.07
C THR A 82 -7.95 1.51 1.53
N LEU A 83 -8.34 2.52 2.32
CA LEU A 83 -9.32 3.53 1.88
C LEU A 83 -8.80 4.36 0.71
N ALA A 84 -7.54 4.80 0.75
CA ALA A 84 -6.93 5.54 -0.34
C ALA A 84 -6.89 4.71 -1.63
N PHE A 85 -6.50 3.44 -1.55
CA PHE A 85 -6.49 2.54 -2.70
C PHE A 85 -7.89 2.38 -3.31
N LEU A 86 -8.90 2.09 -2.48
CA LEU A 86 -10.28 1.94 -2.94
C LEU A 86 -10.80 3.22 -3.59
N ALA A 87 -10.50 4.39 -3.00
CA ALA A 87 -10.89 5.67 -3.55
C ALA A 87 -10.28 5.88 -4.94
N ILE A 88 -8.99 5.59 -5.12
CA ILE A 88 -8.35 5.76 -6.42
C ILE A 88 -8.91 4.77 -7.46
N VAL A 89 -9.09 3.50 -7.10
CA VAL A 89 -9.72 2.50 -8.00
C VAL A 89 -11.12 2.96 -8.43
N TYR A 90 -11.91 3.50 -7.50
CA TYR A 90 -13.26 3.98 -7.78
C TYR A 90 -13.28 5.25 -8.65
N PHE A 91 -12.47 6.26 -8.32
CA PHE A 91 -12.48 7.55 -9.03
C PHE A 91 -11.97 7.44 -10.47
N TYR A 92 -11.07 6.51 -10.73
CA TYR A 92 -10.46 6.34 -12.06
C TYR A 92 -11.04 5.16 -12.84
N ASP A 93 -12.11 4.53 -12.33
CA ASP A 93 -12.82 3.42 -12.98
C ASP A 93 -11.86 2.35 -13.52
N LEU A 94 -10.84 2.01 -12.72
CA LEU A 94 -9.73 1.15 -13.18
C LEU A 94 -10.21 -0.26 -13.56
N TRP A 95 -11.35 -0.72 -13.03
CA TRP A 95 -11.86 -2.08 -13.23
C TRP A 95 -12.89 -2.22 -14.36
N ARG A 96 -12.99 -1.21 -15.24
CA ARG A 96 -13.81 -1.25 -16.45
C ARG A 96 -13.04 -1.76 -17.66
#